data_AF-A0A960TX85-F1
#
_entry.id   AF-A0A960TX85-F1
#
_cell.length_a   1.000
_cell.length_b   1.000
_cell.length_c   1.000
_cell.angle_alpha   90.00
_cell.angle_beta   90.00
_cell.angle_gamma   90.00
#
_symmetry.space_group_name_H-M   'P 1'
#
loop_
_entity.id
_entity.type
_entity.pdbx_description
1 polymer ?
#
loop_
_entity_poly.entity_id
_entity_poly.type
_entity_poly.pdbx_seq_one_letter_code
_entity_poly.pdbx_strand_id
1 'polypeptide(L)'
;MRALTAILFLATAVLVGGTACEDDGTGAVGPSPVRTGGQITAPVHSKFDMTSDAGFFDAPAPSVQMRAADGSIRDDLYPEPDTNALVQDYLDAADASTDGFPIAAAVYLPFEDAINSTRLPATPADSQSESATAYLVNVDSASARYGERLAVDVVWQAAATDTTPANLLTLTPAAGSSMEAGAIYAAVVLSEVGGADDRGLSPSLNLATMRDGGVPTGAYGEVNAEIFENLWAYAEDFGVDADGIAAATVFPTAP
;
A
#
# COMPACT_ATOMS: atom_id res chain seq x y z
N MET A 1 46.73 10.17 39.24
CA MET A 1 47.39 8.91 39.64
C MET A 1 46.80 7.80 38.78
N ARG A 2 47.64 7.16 37.95
CA ARG A 2 47.60 5.78 37.40
C ARG A 2 46.28 5.26 36.79
N ALA A 3 46.20 4.65 35.60
CA ALA A 3 47.18 4.25 34.60
C ALA A 3 46.46 3.86 33.29
N LEU A 4 47.15 4.04 32.16
CA LEU A 4 46.90 3.43 30.84
C LEU A 4 46.76 1.90 30.91
N THR A 5 46.02 1.28 29.98
CA THR A 5 46.48 0.08 29.24
C THR A 5 45.73 -0.02 27.90
N ALA A 6 46.51 -0.04 26.83
CA ALA A 6 46.13 -0.38 25.46
C ALA A 6 46.78 -1.72 25.07
N ILE A 7 46.51 -2.18 23.84
CA ILE A 7 47.14 -3.30 23.09
C ILE A 7 46.38 -4.63 23.31
N LEU A 8 45.88 -5.33 22.28
CA LEU A 8 46.68 -6.03 21.27
C LEU A 8 45.83 -6.46 20.05
N PHE A 9 46.33 -6.16 18.85
CA PHE A 9 45.94 -6.75 17.56
C PHE A 9 46.58 -8.14 17.41
N LEU A 10 45.86 -9.14 16.90
CA LEU A 10 46.48 -10.33 16.32
C LEU A 10 45.67 -10.81 15.11
N ALA A 11 46.24 -10.58 13.92
CA ALA A 11 45.82 -11.18 12.66
C ALA A 11 46.46 -12.56 12.53
N THR A 12 45.68 -13.57 12.14
CA THR A 12 46.24 -14.85 11.66
C THR A 12 45.47 -15.27 10.41
N ALA A 13 46.15 -15.17 9.26
CA ALA A 13 45.75 -15.78 8.01
C ALA A 13 46.39 -17.16 7.93
N VAL A 14 45.60 -18.19 7.62
CA VAL A 14 46.11 -19.51 7.24
C VAL A 14 45.54 -19.84 5.87
N LEU A 15 46.43 -19.84 4.88
CA LEU A 15 46.23 -20.35 3.53
C LEU A 15 46.99 -21.68 3.47
N VAL A 16 46.31 -22.81 3.27
CA VAL A 16 46.94 -24.08 2.87
C VAL A 16 46.19 -24.60 1.67
N GLY A 17 46.89 -24.64 0.54
CA GLY A 17 46.45 -25.31 -0.67
C GLY A 17 46.67 -26.82 -0.58
N GLY A 18 45.74 -27.56 -1.16
CA GLY A 18 45.85 -28.99 -1.40
C GLY A 18 45.07 -29.35 -2.65
N THR A 19 45.78 -29.52 -3.76
CA THR A 19 45.28 -30.15 -4.99
C THR A 19 45.22 -31.66 -4.77
N ALA A 20 44.04 -32.25 -4.89
CA ALA A 20 43.87 -33.68 -5.15
C ALA A 20 42.65 -33.86 -6.06
N CYS A 21 42.93 -34.42 -7.24
CA CYS A 21 41.95 -34.85 -8.24
C CYS A 21 41.87 -36.36 -8.05
N GLU A 22 40.75 -36.88 -7.58
CA GLU A 22 40.46 -38.32 -7.68
C GLU A 22 38.96 -38.49 -7.88
N ASP A 23 38.63 -38.90 -9.11
CA ASP A 23 37.33 -39.30 -9.63
C ASP A 23 37.23 -40.82 -9.46
N ASP A 24 36.13 -41.32 -8.89
CA ASP A 24 35.48 -42.58 -9.26
C ASP A 24 34.34 -42.90 -8.27
N GLY A 25 33.11 -43.00 -8.81
CA GLY A 25 32.13 -43.96 -8.29
C GLY A 25 30.84 -43.42 -7.68
N THR A 26 29.79 -43.36 -8.53
CA THR A 26 28.38 -43.63 -8.19
C THR A 26 27.70 -42.73 -7.15
N GLY A 27 27.44 -41.48 -7.55
CA GLY A 27 26.42 -40.62 -6.93
C GLY A 27 25.13 -40.63 -7.75
N ALA A 28 24.00 -40.79 -7.08
CA ALA A 28 22.67 -40.86 -7.67
C ALA A 28 22.37 -39.75 -8.70
N VAL A 29 21.68 -40.10 -9.79
CA VAL A 29 21.02 -39.12 -10.67
C VAL A 29 19.88 -38.48 -9.87
N GLY A 30 20.21 -37.45 -9.09
CA GLY A 30 19.22 -36.48 -8.63
C GLY A 30 18.70 -35.71 -9.85
N PRO A 31 17.43 -35.26 -9.86
CA PRO A 31 16.97 -34.42 -10.95
C PRO A 31 17.87 -33.19 -11.03
N SER A 32 18.59 -33.06 -12.15
CA SER A 32 19.30 -31.84 -12.49
C SER A 32 18.31 -30.67 -12.36
N PRO A 33 18.70 -29.54 -11.76
CA PRO A 33 17.83 -28.38 -11.72
C PRO A 33 17.49 -28.00 -13.17
N VAL A 34 16.21 -28.07 -13.51
CA VAL A 34 15.70 -27.52 -14.76
C VAL A 34 15.83 -26.00 -14.62
N ARG A 35 16.88 -25.45 -15.20
CA ARG A 35 17.04 -24.02 -15.38
C ARG A 35 16.29 -23.63 -16.65
N THR A 36 14.96 -23.55 -16.58
CA THR A 36 14.18 -22.92 -17.66
C THR A 36 14.34 -21.41 -17.53
N GLY A 37 15.42 -20.87 -18.12
CA GLY A 37 15.58 -19.46 -18.51
C GLY A 37 14.85 -18.39 -17.67
N GLY A 38 14.98 -18.43 -16.35
CA GLY A 38 14.25 -17.54 -15.45
C GLY A 38 14.79 -16.12 -15.49
N GLN A 39 14.21 -15.29 -16.33
CA GLN A 39 14.34 -13.84 -16.21
C GLN A 39 13.64 -13.47 -14.89
N ILE A 40 14.37 -12.91 -13.92
CA ILE A 40 13.74 -12.34 -12.72
C ILE A 40 13.05 -11.07 -13.20
N THR A 41 11.74 -11.16 -13.42
CA THR A 41 10.92 -10.00 -13.74
C THR A 41 10.71 -9.22 -12.44
N ALA A 42 11.07 -7.94 -12.43
CA ALA A 42 10.85 -7.08 -11.28
C ALA A 42 9.36 -7.04 -10.91
N PRO A 43 9.00 -6.99 -9.61
CA PRO A 43 7.62 -6.88 -9.21
C PRO A 43 7.04 -5.53 -9.63
N VAL A 44 5.71 -5.46 -9.71
CA VAL A 44 4.97 -4.20 -9.76
C VAL A 44 4.89 -3.63 -8.36
N HIS A 45 5.08 -2.32 -8.21
CA HIS A 45 4.88 -1.65 -6.93
C HIS A 45 3.61 -0.80 -6.93
N SER A 46 2.97 -0.71 -5.77
CA SER A 46 2.04 0.39 -5.50
C SER A 46 2.81 1.71 -5.41
N LYS A 47 2.12 2.82 -5.69
CA LYS A 47 2.66 4.17 -5.50
C LYS A 47 2.18 4.75 -4.18
N PHE A 48 3.07 5.43 -3.48
CA PHE A 48 2.74 6.20 -2.28
C PHE A 48 3.81 7.27 -2.05
N ASP A 49 3.78 8.34 -2.83
CA ASP A 49 4.65 9.48 -2.63
C ASP A 49 4.18 10.33 -1.44
N MET A 50 5.13 10.69 -0.57
CA MET A 50 4.90 11.45 0.66
C MET A 50 5.68 12.77 0.67
N THR A 51 6.28 13.17 -0.45
CA THR A 51 6.89 14.48 -0.60
C THR A 51 5.84 15.58 -0.65
N SER A 52 6.26 16.83 -0.38
CA SER A 52 5.35 17.99 -0.41
C SER A 52 4.81 18.32 -1.80
N ASP A 53 5.50 17.86 -2.85
CA ASP A 53 5.17 18.08 -4.26
C ASP A 53 4.43 16.91 -4.92
N ALA A 54 4.09 15.86 -4.17
CA ALA A 54 3.28 14.75 -4.65
C ALA A 54 1.90 15.24 -5.15
N GLY A 55 1.53 14.88 -6.37
CA GLY A 55 0.20 15.13 -6.93
C GLY A 55 -0.85 14.13 -6.43
N PHE A 56 -2.12 14.34 -6.80
CA PHE A 56 -3.24 13.52 -6.32
C PHE A 56 -3.10 12.02 -6.57
N PHE A 57 -2.50 11.62 -7.69
CA PHE A 57 -2.31 10.21 -8.06
C PHE A 57 -0.87 9.72 -7.89
N ASP A 58 0.00 10.50 -7.25
CA ASP A 58 1.32 10.01 -6.82
C ASP A 58 1.22 9.24 -5.50
N ALA A 59 0.07 9.35 -4.81
CA ALA A 59 -0.26 8.60 -3.62
C ALA A 59 -1.72 8.10 -3.64
N PRO A 60 -2.06 7.16 -2.76
CA PRO A 60 -3.44 6.77 -2.54
C PRO A 60 -4.34 7.94 -2.13
N ALA A 61 -5.59 7.90 -2.58
CA ALA A 61 -6.63 8.87 -2.26
C ALA A 61 -7.90 8.12 -1.83
N PRO A 62 -8.66 8.56 -0.82
CA PRO A 62 -8.27 9.49 0.22
C PRO A 62 -7.01 9.07 0.97
N SER A 63 -6.29 10.04 1.50
CA SER A 63 -5.21 9.83 2.48
C SER A 63 -5.07 11.06 3.36
N VAL A 64 -4.55 10.89 4.56
CA VAL A 64 -4.37 11.99 5.53
C VAL A 64 -3.50 13.14 4.98
N GLN A 65 -2.59 12.87 4.04
CA GLN A 65 -1.79 13.91 3.37
C GLN A 65 -2.58 14.83 2.43
N MET A 66 -3.79 14.43 2.06
CA MET A 66 -4.73 15.27 1.33
C MET A 66 -5.55 16.17 2.26
N ARG A 67 -5.25 16.19 3.56
CA ARG A 67 -5.83 17.13 4.52
C ARG A 67 -4.85 18.25 4.85
N ALA A 68 -5.38 19.46 4.98
CA ALA A 68 -4.67 20.58 5.56
C ALA A 68 -4.58 20.47 7.09
N ALA A 69 -3.71 21.27 7.71
CA ALA A 69 -3.49 21.26 9.15
C ALA A 69 -4.73 21.66 9.97
N ASP A 70 -5.68 22.37 9.37
CA ASP A 70 -6.97 22.77 9.95
C ASP A 70 -8.10 21.75 9.69
N GLY A 71 -7.80 20.65 9.00
CA GLY A 71 -8.71 19.53 8.75
C GLY A 71 -9.42 19.54 7.40
N SER A 72 -9.35 20.65 6.64
CA SER A 72 -9.94 20.76 5.30
C SER A 72 -9.24 19.85 4.28
N ILE A 73 -9.84 19.66 3.11
CA ILE A 73 -9.20 18.93 2.01
C ILE A 73 -8.28 19.88 1.24
N ARG A 74 -7.19 19.32 0.71
CA ARG A 74 -6.27 20.05 -0.16
C ARG A 74 -6.80 20.06 -1.59
N ASP A 75 -7.62 21.06 -1.90
CA ASP A 75 -8.22 21.24 -3.22
C ASP A 75 -7.18 21.49 -4.34
N ASP A 76 -6.00 22.01 -3.97
CA ASP A 76 -4.88 22.24 -4.89
C ASP A 76 -4.31 20.96 -5.51
N LEU A 77 -4.58 19.81 -4.88
CA LEU A 77 -4.18 18.52 -5.43
C LEU A 77 -5.12 18.03 -6.53
N TYR A 78 -6.38 18.49 -6.57
CA TYR A 78 -7.37 17.93 -7.48
C TYR A 78 -6.89 18.04 -8.94
N PRO A 79 -7.06 17.02 -9.82
CA PRO A 79 -6.42 16.98 -11.13
C PRO A 79 -6.75 18.15 -12.07
N GLU A 80 -7.89 18.82 -11.86
CA GLU A 80 -8.34 19.98 -12.64
C GLU A 80 -9.20 20.94 -11.80
N PRO A 81 -8.64 21.68 -10.84
CA PRO A 81 -9.44 22.57 -10.00
C PRO A 81 -9.83 23.83 -10.81
N ASP A 82 -8.89 24.46 -11.51
CA ASP A 82 -9.04 25.82 -12.04
C ASP A 82 -9.76 25.96 -13.40
N THR A 83 -10.12 24.85 -14.05
CA THR A 83 -10.69 24.88 -15.41
C THR A 83 -12.22 24.88 -15.40
N ASN A 84 -12.86 24.58 -14.27
CA ASN A 84 -14.32 24.46 -14.17
C ASN A 84 -14.87 25.11 -12.89
N ALA A 85 -15.55 26.25 -13.03
CA ALA A 85 -16.13 26.98 -11.90
C ALA A 85 -17.12 26.16 -11.06
N LEU A 86 -17.83 25.19 -11.66
CA LEU A 86 -18.71 24.29 -10.91
C LEU A 86 -17.93 23.28 -10.04
N VAL A 87 -16.74 22.88 -10.48
CA VAL A 87 -15.84 22.04 -9.69
C VAL A 87 -15.29 22.86 -8.52
N GLN A 88 -14.86 24.10 -8.76
CA GLN A 88 -14.41 24.98 -7.68
C GLN A 88 -15.50 25.30 -6.66
N ASP A 89 -16.71 25.66 -7.11
CA ASP A 89 -17.83 25.92 -6.19
C ASP A 89 -18.18 24.68 -5.34
N TYR A 90 -17.99 23.47 -5.88
CA TYR A 90 -18.19 22.22 -5.14
C TYR A 90 -17.08 21.96 -4.13
N LEU A 91 -15.82 22.16 -4.52
CA LEU A 91 -14.65 21.99 -3.65
C LEU A 91 -14.70 23.00 -2.49
N ASP A 92 -14.92 24.28 -2.76
CA ASP A 92 -15.10 25.34 -1.75
C ASP A 92 -16.21 25.00 -0.75
N ALA A 93 -17.32 24.42 -1.23
CA ALA A 93 -18.44 24.01 -0.38
C ALA A 93 -18.10 22.77 0.47
N ALA A 94 -17.37 21.80 -0.08
CA ALA A 94 -16.91 20.63 0.65
C ALA A 94 -15.91 21.04 1.76
N ASP A 95 -14.95 21.90 1.43
CA ASP A 95 -13.97 22.43 2.38
C ASP A 95 -14.60 23.22 3.53
N ALA A 96 -15.63 24.02 3.23
CA ALA A 96 -16.32 24.81 4.26
C ALA A 96 -17.20 23.97 5.22
N SER A 97 -17.48 22.70 4.90
CA SER A 97 -18.52 21.92 5.60
C SER A 97 -18.10 20.56 6.11
N THR A 98 -16.84 20.13 5.90
CA THR A 98 -16.44 18.74 6.17
C THR A 98 -15.09 18.64 6.88
N ASP A 99 -15.06 17.94 8.02
CA ASP A 99 -13.83 17.54 8.73
C ASP A 99 -13.61 16.04 8.53
N GLY A 100 -12.99 15.66 7.41
CA GLY A 100 -12.77 14.27 7.02
C GLY A 100 -13.33 13.93 5.64
N PHE A 101 -13.15 12.68 5.21
CA PHE A 101 -13.57 12.25 3.87
C PHE A 101 -15.03 11.81 3.81
N PRO A 102 -15.73 11.98 2.66
CA PRO A 102 -17.11 11.55 2.52
C PRO A 102 -17.31 10.07 2.82
N ILE A 103 -18.40 9.72 3.52
CA ILE A 103 -18.77 8.34 3.90
C ILE A 103 -19.08 7.39 2.73
N ALA A 104 -19.09 7.92 1.51
CA ALA A 104 -19.26 7.20 0.25
C ALA A 104 -18.14 7.51 -0.76
N ALA A 105 -16.99 8.00 -0.29
CA ALA A 105 -15.86 8.33 -1.15
C ALA A 105 -15.34 7.08 -1.88
N ALA A 106 -15.02 7.25 -3.16
CA ALA A 106 -14.23 6.29 -3.90
C ALA A 106 -12.76 6.38 -3.46
N VAL A 107 -12.12 5.23 -3.31
CA VAL A 107 -10.69 5.11 -2.99
C VAL A 107 -9.92 4.78 -4.27
N TYR A 108 -8.87 5.53 -4.55
CA TYR A 108 -7.96 5.38 -5.68
C TYR A 108 -6.59 4.92 -5.20
N LEU A 109 -6.11 3.80 -5.74
CA LEU A 109 -4.82 3.21 -5.44
C LEU A 109 -3.99 3.16 -6.74
N PRO A 110 -2.99 4.05 -6.90
CA PRO A 110 -2.15 4.08 -8.09
C PRO A 110 -1.03 3.03 -8.02
N PHE A 111 -0.66 2.45 -9.16
CA PHE A 111 0.41 1.46 -9.32
C PHE A 111 1.42 1.90 -10.38
N GLU A 112 2.66 1.43 -10.29
CA GLU A 112 3.71 1.71 -11.27
C GLU A 112 3.44 1.05 -12.63
N ASP A 113 2.74 -0.08 -12.62
CA ASP A 113 2.48 -0.89 -13.80
C ASP A 113 1.22 -1.75 -13.60
N ALA A 114 0.86 -2.55 -14.60
CA ALA A 114 -0.35 -3.33 -14.59
C ALA A 114 -0.33 -4.46 -13.57
N ILE A 115 -1.43 -4.60 -12.82
CA ILE A 115 -1.70 -5.73 -11.91
C ILE A 115 -2.51 -6.83 -12.61
N ASN A 116 -2.56 -8.02 -12.02
CA ASN A 116 -3.43 -9.09 -12.52
C ASN A 116 -4.87 -8.87 -12.04
N SER A 117 -5.63 -8.10 -12.82
CA SER A 117 -7.01 -7.74 -12.49
C SER A 117 -7.98 -8.92 -12.41
N THR A 118 -7.63 -10.09 -12.96
CA THR A 118 -8.46 -11.30 -12.88
C THR A 118 -8.52 -11.89 -11.47
N ARG A 119 -7.63 -11.46 -10.56
CA ARG A 119 -7.59 -11.87 -9.15
C ARG A 119 -8.31 -10.89 -8.22
N LEU A 120 -8.88 -9.82 -8.75
CA LEU A 120 -9.68 -8.87 -7.95
C LEU A 120 -11.07 -9.45 -7.66
N PRO A 121 -11.76 -8.99 -6.60
CA PRO A 121 -13.17 -9.33 -6.37
C PRO A 121 -14.01 -9.06 -7.62
N ALA A 122 -14.80 -10.05 -8.05
CA ALA A 122 -15.61 -9.95 -9.26
C ALA A 122 -16.92 -9.20 -9.04
N THR A 123 -17.42 -9.22 -7.79
CA THR A 123 -18.64 -8.53 -7.37
C THR A 123 -18.41 -7.80 -6.05
N PRO A 124 -19.26 -6.81 -5.70
CA PRO A 124 -19.16 -6.14 -4.41
C PRO A 124 -19.23 -7.07 -3.20
N ALA A 125 -20.07 -8.10 -3.25
CA ALA A 125 -20.17 -9.05 -2.15
C ALA A 125 -18.87 -9.85 -1.94
N ASP A 126 -18.11 -10.13 -3.01
CA ASP A 126 -16.86 -10.87 -2.92
C ASP A 126 -15.79 -10.11 -2.12
N SER A 127 -15.83 -8.77 -2.12
CA SER A 127 -14.91 -7.93 -1.33
C SER A 127 -15.10 -8.04 0.18
N GLN A 128 -16.22 -8.61 0.64
CA GLN A 128 -16.51 -8.83 2.06
C GLN A 128 -15.99 -10.18 2.56
N SER A 129 -15.60 -11.08 1.67
CA SER A 129 -15.05 -12.39 2.03
C SER A 129 -13.72 -12.25 2.76
N GLU A 130 -13.43 -13.15 3.69
CA GLU A 130 -12.10 -13.27 4.32
C GLU A 130 -10.99 -13.47 3.28
N SER A 131 -11.30 -14.18 2.19
CA SER A 131 -10.39 -14.46 1.07
C SER A 131 -10.32 -13.35 0.02
N ALA A 132 -10.93 -12.19 0.26
CA ALA A 132 -10.88 -11.07 -0.68
C ALA A 132 -9.45 -10.52 -0.80
N THR A 133 -8.97 -10.36 -2.03
CA THR A 133 -7.63 -9.82 -2.32
C THR A 133 -7.58 -8.29 -2.36
N ALA A 134 -8.76 -7.64 -2.42
CA ALA A 134 -8.92 -6.20 -2.28
C ALA A 134 -10.23 -5.92 -1.54
N TYR A 135 -10.20 -5.02 -0.55
CA TYR A 135 -11.36 -4.70 0.27
C TYR A 135 -11.24 -3.35 0.96
N LEU A 136 -12.38 -2.82 1.41
CA LEU A 136 -12.50 -1.63 2.26
C LEU A 136 -13.01 -2.06 3.63
N VAL A 137 -12.30 -1.71 4.70
CA VAL A 137 -12.59 -2.20 6.05
C VAL A 137 -12.53 -1.07 7.08
N ASN A 138 -13.38 -1.16 8.11
CA ASN A 138 -13.30 -0.29 9.27
C ASN A 138 -12.13 -0.75 10.16
N VAL A 139 -11.14 0.11 10.37
CA VAL A 139 -9.94 -0.15 11.19
C VAL A 139 -9.95 0.65 12.48
N ASP A 140 -11.08 1.28 12.83
CA ASP A 140 -11.23 2.02 14.06
C ASP A 140 -11.59 1.09 15.22
N SER A 141 -10.63 0.84 16.11
CA SER A 141 -10.83 0.00 17.29
C SER A 141 -11.91 0.52 18.26
N ALA A 142 -12.29 1.79 18.17
CA ALA A 142 -13.37 2.36 18.97
C ALA A 142 -14.76 2.21 18.32
N SER A 143 -14.83 1.90 17.01
CA SER A 143 -16.09 1.72 16.29
C SER A 143 -16.75 0.38 16.63
N ALA A 144 -18.08 0.38 16.72
CA ALA A 144 -18.86 -0.85 16.84
C ALA A 144 -18.78 -1.74 15.58
N ARG A 145 -18.30 -1.19 14.47
CA ARG A 145 -18.09 -1.87 13.18
C ARG A 145 -16.63 -2.24 12.94
N TYR A 146 -15.76 -2.19 13.96
CA TYR A 146 -14.35 -2.56 13.84
C TYR A 146 -14.18 -3.94 13.16
N GLY A 147 -13.39 -3.96 12.10
CA GLY A 147 -13.13 -5.12 11.25
C GLY A 147 -14.20 -5.47 10.22
N GLU A 148 -15.30 -4.72 10.14
CA GLU A 148 -16.32 -4.93 9.12
C GLU A 148 -15.83 -4.51 7.73
N ARG A 149 -15.80 -5.48 6.80
CA ARG A 149 -15.53 -5.24 5.37
C ARG A 149 -16.81 -4.80 4.65
N LEU A 150 -16.72 -3.70 3.91
CA LEU A 150 -17.83 -3.17 3.11
C LEU A 150 -17.88 -3.83 1.73
N ALA A 151 -19.09 -3.98 1.19
CA ALA A 151 -19.24 -4.34 -0.22
C ALA A 151 -18.79 -3.16 -1.09
N VAL A 152 -17.76 -3.37 -1.90
CA VAL A 152 -17.18 -2.36 -2.79
C VAL A 152 -17.10 -2.84 -4.23
N ASP A 153 -17.47 -1.97 -5.18
CA ASP A 153 -17.12 -2.15 -6.58
C ASP A 153 -15.61 -1.93 -6.74
N VAL A 154 -14.90 -2.96 -7.24
CA VAL A 154 -13.45 -2.92 -7.46
C VAL A 154 -13.18 -2.84 -8.97
N VAL A 155 -12.63 -1.72 -9.42
CA VAL A 155 -12.43 -1.43 -10.85
C VAL A 155 -10.96 -1.18 -11.14
N TRP A 156 -10.39 -1.97 -12.04
CA TRP A 156 -9.05 -1.76 -12.56
C TRP A 156 -9.07 -0.94 -13.85
N GLN A 157 -8.30 0.14 -13.88
CA GLN A 157 -8.10 0.98 -15.05
C GLN A 157 -6.66 0.85 -15.56
N ALA A 158 -6.49 0.10 -16.66
CA ALA A 158 -5.18 -0.11 -17.28
C ALA A 158 -4.69 1.11 -18.09
N ALA A 159 -5.60 1.83 -18.75
CA ALA A 159 -5.27 2.94 -19.64
C ALA A 159 -5.56 4.29 -18.98
N ALA A 160 -4.76 5.31 -19.29
CA ALA A 160 -5.04 6.67 -18.86
C ALA A 160 -6.30 7.21 -19.55
N THR A 161 -6.99 8.11 -18.87
CA THR A 161 -8.04 8.97 -19.43
C THR A 161 -7.58 10.42 -19.42
N ASP A 162 -8.46 11.35 -19.83
CA ASP A 162 -8.15 12.78 -19.76
C ASP A 162 -7.98 13.28 -18.31
N THR A 163 -8.55 12.58 -17.32
CA THR A 163 -8.59 13.05 -15.92
C THR A 163 -7.95 12.08 -14.91
N THR A 164 -7.56 10.88 -15.34
CA THR A 164 -7.00 9.84 -14.47
C THR A 164 -5.82 9.12 -15.14
N PRO A 165 -4.75 8.77 -14.41
CA PRO A 165 -3.60 8.10 -14.98
C PRO A 165 -3.91 6.64 -15.34
N ALA A 166 -2.99 6.03 -16.08
CA ALA A 166 -2.96 4.57 -16.24
C ALA A 166 -2.64 3.88 -14.91
N ASN A 167 -2.95 2.58 -14.83
CA ASN A 167 -2.63 1.70 -13.70
C ASN A 167 -3.24 2.16 -12.37
N LEU A 168 -4.55 2.40 -12.39
CA LEU A 168 -5.30 2.87 -11.23
C LEU A 168 -6.33 1.82 -10.81
N LEU A 169 -6.33 1.46 -9.53
CA LEU A 169 -7.39 0.66 -8.94
C LEU A 169 -8.34 1.56 -8.15
N THR A 170 -9.64 1.39 -8.36
CA THR A 170 -10.67 2.13 -7.64
C THR A 170 -11.52 1.18 -6.82
N LEU A 171 -11.75 1.50 -5.54
CA LEU A 171 -12.69 0.83 -4.65
C LEU A 171 -13.81 1.82 -4.29
N THR A 172 -15.03 1.54 -4.69
CA THR A 172 -16.18 2.41 -4.41
C THR A 172 -17.20 1.67 -3.57
N PRO A 173 -17.66 2.20 -2.42
CA PRO A 173 -18.77 1.61 -1.68
C PRO A 173 -19.97 1.35 -2.58
N ALA A 174 -20.42 0.10 -2.65
CA ALA A 174 -21.58 -0.27 -3.45
C ALA A 174 -22.85 0.38 -2.88
N ALA A 175 -23.89 0.52 -3.70
CA ALA A 175 -25.14 1.14 -3.27
C ALA A 175 -25.69 0.48 -1.99
N GLY A 176 -25.95 1.30 -0.96
CA GLY A 176 -26.42 0.83 0.36
C GLY A 176 -25.32 0.37 1.31
N SER A 177 -24.06 0.31 0.86
CA SER A 177 -22.88 0.15 1.71
C SER A 177 -22.24 1.52 1.92
N SER A 178 -22.16 1.98 3.16
CA SER A 178 -21.53 3.25 3.50
C SER A 178 -20.64 3.08 4.72
N MET A 179 -19.59 3.87 4.74
CA MET A 179 -18.71 3.99 5.89
C MET A 179 -19.46 4.64 7.07
N GLU A 180 -19.09 4.27 8.29
CA GLU A 180 -19.55 4.99 9.47
C GLU A 180 -18.94 6.40 9.50
N ALA A 181 -19.72 7.40 9.89
CA ALA A 181 -19.26 8.77 10.05
C ALA A 181 -18.33 8.89 11.28
N GLY A 182 -17.25 9.66 11.17
CA GLY A 182 -16.28 9.87 12.25
C GLY A 182 -15.43 8.63 12.61
N ALA A 183 -15.38 7.63 11.72
CA ALA A 183 -14.59 6.40 11.92
C ALA A 183 -13.37 6.36 10.99
N ILE A 184 -12.45 5.43 11.25
CA ILE A 184 -11.23 5.23 10.46
C ILE A 184 -11.41 4.01 9.55
N TYR A 185 -11.18 4.20 8.27
CA TYR A 185 -11.27 3.15 7.26
C TYR A 185 -9.93 2.94 6.57
N ALA A 186 -9.71 1.71 6.12
CA ALA A 186 -8.59 1.34 5.26
C ALA A 186 -9.06 0.62 4.00
N ALA A 187 -8.51 1.03 2.85
CA ALA A 187 -8.55 0.20 1.65
C ALA A 187 -7.27 -0.63 1.62
N VAL A 188 -7.40 -1.94 1.39
CA VAL A 188 -6.30 -2.90 1.42
C VAL A 188 -6.29 -3.70 0.13
N VAL A 189 -5.10 -3.90 -0.44
CA VAL A 189 -4.83 -4.81 -1.56
C VAL A 189 -3.70 -5.74 -1.20
N LEU A 190 -3.93 -7.03 -1.33
CA LEU A 190 -2.96 -8.08 -0.99
C LEU A 190 -2.04 -8.39 -2.17
N SER A 191 -0.81 -8.80 -1.88
CA SER A 191 0.21 -9.23 -2.85
C SER A 191 -0.25 -10.43 -3.68
N GLU A 192 -1.24 -11.19 -3.19
CA GLU A 192 -1.91 -12.28 -3.90
C GLU A 192 -2.53 -11.86 -5.23
N VAL A 193 -2.89 -10.58 -5.38
CA VAL A 193 -3.33 -10.03 -6.67
C VAL A 193 -2.24 -10.23 -7.73
N GLY A 194 -0.96 -9.99 -7.41
CA GLY A 194 0.14 -10.10 -8.35
C GLY A 194 0.15 -9.02 -9.43
N GLY A 195 1.29 -8.90 -10.11
CA GLY A 195 1.45 -8.09 -11.31
C GLY A 195 0.92 -8.81 -12.54
N ALA A 196 0.67 -8.07 -13.62
CA ALA A 196 0.46 -8.65 -14.94
C ALA A 196 1.69 -9.44 -15.39
N ASP A 197 1.49 -10.41 -16.29
CA ASP A 197 2.54 -11.29 -16.83
C ASP A 197 3.28 -12.10 -15.76
N ASP A 198 2.53 -12.60 -14.76
CA ASP A 198 3.02 -13.40 -13.64
C ASP A 198 4.11 -12.72 -12.78
N ARG A 199 4.19 -11.38 -12.84
CA ARG A 199 5.04 -10.59 -11.94
C ARG A 199 4.51 -10.64 -10.50
N GLY A 200 5.41 -10.45 -9.53
CA GLY A 200 4.99 -10.17 -8.16
C GLY A 200 4.31 -8.80 -8.04
N LEU A 201 3.51 -8.62 -6.99
CA LEU A 201 3.04 -7.31 -6.54
C LEU A 201 3.66 -7.03 -5.18
N SER A 202 4.23 -5.84 -5.01
CA SER A 202 4.95 -5.45 -3.81
C SER A 202 4.52 -4.07 -3.33
N PRO A 203 4.65 -3.78 -2.02
CA PRO A 203 4.38 -2.44 -1.50
C PRO A 203 5.35 -1.40 -2.06
N SER A 204 4.92 -0.15 -2.02
CA SER A 204 5.83 1.00 -2.11
C SER A 204 6.83 0.96 -0.94
N LEU A 205 7.99 1.62 -1.11
CA LEU A 205 8.98 1.73 -0.04
C LEU A 205 8.41 2.41 1.22
N ASN A 206 7.56 3.42 1.04
CA ASN A 206 6.95 4.16 2.14
C ASN A 206 5.96 3.28 2.91
N LEU A 207 5.14 2.47 2.22
CA LEU A 207 4.24 1.53 2.88
C LEU A 207 5.01 0.44 3.65
N ALA A 208 6.06 -0.13 3.03
CA ALA A 208 6.92 -1.10 3.70
C ALA A 208 7.61 -0.52 4.95
N THR A 209 8.07 0.74 4.87
CA THR A 209 8.69 1.44 6.00
C THR A 209 7.72 1.60 7.17
N MET A 210 6.46 1.99 6.91
CA MET A 210 5.44 2.11 7.97
C MET A 210 5.08 0.76 8.59
N ARG A 211 4.98 -0.30 7.78
CA ARG A 211 4.74 -1.67 8.27
C ARG A 211 5.84 -2.11 9.24
N ASP A 212 7.09 -1.75 8.95
CA ASP A 212 8.25 -2.11 9.77
C ASP A 212 8.42 -1.18 10.99
N GLY A 213 7.44 -0.32 11.29
CA GLY A 213 7.44 0.62 12.42
C GLY A 213 8.33 1.86 12.20
N GLY A 214 8.76 2.10 10.96
CA GLY A 214 9.54 3.26 10.57
C GLY A 214 8.67 4.44 10.15
N VAL A 215 9.26 5.62 10.14
CA VAL A 215 8.65 6.84 9.58
C VAL A 215 9.20 7.05 8.16
N PRO A 216 8.35 7.05 7.12
CA PRO A 216 8.78 7.35 5.75
C PRO A 216 9.42 8.73 5.63
N THR A 217 10.30 8.89 4.64
CA THR A 217 10.84 10.22 4.30
C THR A 217 9.81 11.03 3.53
N GLY A 218 9.66 12.31 3.85
CA GLY A 218 8.76 13.23 3.16
C GLY A 218 8.05 14.15 4.13
N ALA A 219 7.37 15.16 3.61
CA ALA A 219 6.60 16.10 4.43
C ALA A 219 5.41 15.42 5.13
N TYR A 220 4.93 14.31 4.57
CA TYR A 220 3.75 13.59 5.07
C TYR A 220 4.08 12.23 5.72
N GLY A 221 5.37 11.95 5.95
CA GLY A 221 5.81 10.67 6.51
C GLY A 221 5.26 10.40 7.92
N GLU A 222 5.40 11.38 8.83
CA GLU A 222 4.94 11.24 10.23
C GLU A 222 3.43 11.04 10.32
N VAL A 223 2.66 11.86 9.60
CA VAL A 223 1.18 11.84 9.68
C VAL A 223 0.60 10.55 9.13
N ASN A 224 1.20 10.01 8.05
CA ASN A 224 0.79 8.72 7.51
C ASN A 224 1.24 7.58 8.43
N ALA A 225 2.45 7.61 8.98
CA ALA A 225 2.92 6.57 9.89
C ALA A 225 2.00 6.43 11.11
N GLU A 226 1.57 7.55 11.71
CA GLU A 226 0.64 7.58 12.84
C GLU A 226 -0.72 6.95 12.49
N ILE A 227 -1.38 7.38 11.41
CA ILE A 227 -2.71 6.85 11.10
C ILE A 227 -2.66 5.37 10.68
N PHE A 228 -1.57 4.92 10.05
CA PHE A 228 -1.39 3.52 9.63
C PHE A 228 -1.25 2.55 10.80
N GLU A 229 -0.96 3.02 12.02
CA GLU A 229 -1.01 2.17 13.22
C GLU A 229 -2.37 1.47 13.39
N ASN A 230 -3.47 2.11 12.96
CA ASN A 230 -4.81 1.50 12.97
C ASN A 230 -4.90 0.29 12.04
N LEU A 231 -4.29 0.36 10.84
CA LEU A 231 -4.28 -0.78 9.91
C LEU A 231 -3.43 -1.92 10.45
N TRP A 232 -2.31 -1.63 11.10
CA TRP A 232 -1.43 -2.65 11.66
C TRP A 232 -2.05 -3.33 12.88
N ALA A 233 -2.73 -2.58 13.75
CA ALA A 233 -3.53 -3.15 14.84
C ALA A 233 -4.66 -4.03 14.31
N TYR A 234 -5.40 -3.57 13.29
CA TYR A 234 -6.39 -4.39 12.60
C TYR A 234 -5.78 -5.68 12.03
N ALA A 235 -4.61 -5.60 11.40
CA ALA A 235 -3.97 -6.77 10.81
C ALA A 235 -3.59 -7.81 11.88
N GLU A 236 -3.06 -7.37 13.02
CA GLU A 236 -2.78 -8.24 14.17
C GLU A 236 -4.05 -8.87 14.74
N ASP A 237 -5.07 -8.05 15.04
CA ASP A 237 -6.31 -8.49 15.70
C ASP A 237 -7.11 -9.49 14.85
N PHE A 238 -7.11 -9.32 13.53
CA PHE A 238 -7.88 -10.12 12.58
C PHE A 238 -7.04 -11.15 11.82
N GLY A 239 -5.76 -11.29 12.16
CA GLY A 239 -4.86 -12.29 11.55
C GLY A 239 -4.60 -12.07 10.06
N VAL A 240 -4.61 -10.82 9.60
CA VAL A 240 -4.18 -10.46 8.25
C VAL A 240 -2.65 -10.39 8.23
N ASP A 241 -2.03 -11.07 7.27
CA ASP A 241 -0.57 -11.02 7.10
C ASP A 241 -0.14 -9.62 6.63
N ALA A 242 0.48 -8.85 7.51
CA ALA A 242 0.96 -7.51 7.21
C ALA A 242 2.03 -7.49 6.10
N ASP A 243 2.82 -8.58 5.96
CA ASP A 243 3.79 -8.71 4.88
C ASP A 243 3.11 -8.94 3.52
N GLY A 244 1.87 -9.44 3.53
CA GLY A 244 1.04 -9.62 2.35
C GLY A 244 0.33 -8.35 1.87
N ILE A 245 0.39 -7.24 2.59
CA ILE A 245 -0.28 -5.99 2.17
C ILE A 245 0.61 -5.25 1.16
N ALA A 246 0.14 -5.17 -0.09
CA ALA A 246 0.91 -4.60 -1.20
C ALA A 246 0.43 -3.21 -1.65
N ALA A 247 -0.79 -2.81 -1.32
CA ALA A 247 -1.21 -1.41 -1.42
C ALA A 247 -2.23 -1.14 -0.31
N ALA A 248 -2.16 0.06 0.28
CA ALA A 248 -3.15 0.47 1.25
C ALA A 248 -3.23 1.99 1.36
N THR A 249 -4.37 2.46 1.85
CA THR A 249 -4.53 3.81 2.42
C THR A 249 -5.40 3.73 3.66
N VAL A 250 -5.15 4.62 4.61
CA VAL A 250 -5.93 4.75 5.85
C VAL A 250 -6.38 6.20 5.97
N PHE A 251 -7.66 6.41 6.26
CA PHE A 251 -8.23 7.75 6.30
C PHE A 251 -9.44 7.83 7.26
N PRO A 252 -9.67 9.00 7.88
CA PRO A 252 -10.86 9.25 8.68
C PRO A 252 -12.03 9.67 7.81
N THR A 253 -13.24 9.28 8.18
CA THR A 253 -14.48 9.79 7.58
C THR A 253 -14.98 11.01 8.33
N ALA A 254 -15.72 11.86 7.61
CA ALA A 254 -16.39 13.01 8.18
C ALA A 254 -17.47 12.60 9.21
N PRO A 255 -17.70 13.40 10.27
CA PRO A 255 -18.77 13.19 11.25
C PRO A 255 -20.19 13.44 10.72
#